data_AF-A0A3E4M5R5-F1
#
_entry.id   AF-A0A3E4M5R5-F1
#
_cell.length_a   1.000
_cell.length_b   1.000
_cell.length_c   1.000
_cell.angle_alpha   90.00
_cell.angle_beta   90.00
_cell.angle_gamma   90.00
#
_symmetry.space_group_name_H-M   'P 1'
#
loop_
_entity.id
_entity.type
_entity.pdbx_description
1 polymer ?
#
loop_
_entity_poly.entity_id
_entity_poly.type
_entity_poly.pdbx_seq_one_letter_code
_entity_poly.pdbx_strand_id
1 'polypeptide(L)'
;MNVNPITRLDYPDPDVIRVEDTYYMVSTTMHFMPGCEILQSFDLVHWEHVTYIYETLDHTDAQQLKSGQNIYGQGMWAASLRYHEGRFYICFVANDTRKTYLYTSEKIDGPWKKQLIEGFYHDGSLLFDEDGRNYIVYGNDEIWITELNEDLTAPRKDGLHRLLVSDHKNPELGYEGSHIQKINGYYYIFLVHSLRDRWMRTEACFYSDSLEGEFTGGDVLCDDRGYCGQGVAQGGIVDTPDGKWYAMLFQDSGAVGRIPILLPVTWKDHFPVFGQNGHVPEEIEVHSTRPGYIYQPLVGSDDFRNGLLPRWQFNHDPDPRYYHLDALQGTYTITTREVCTELTQAVNTLTQRMSYPSCAAEVTVDASALKEGDVAGLCALQGCYAAVGITKHHGKYEVLMLDKKEDGILDMTEGTVVESHQIDFRLEADFCNMKDEARCYYRVNKGDWLPIGTVHKLYFKLDHFTGCRFGLFCYAAEETGGSACFRDFKYYDVDEIS
;
A
#
# COMPACT_ATOMS: atom_id res chain seq x y z
N MET A 1 -19.14 -7.93 -16.24
CA MET A 1 -18.53 -6.57 -16.35
C MET A 1 -17.02 -6.70 -16.29
N ASN A 2 -16.27 -5.86 -17.00
CA ASN A 2 -14.81 -5.81 -16.85
C ASN A 2 -14.47 -4.97 -15.62
N VAL A 3 -13.98 -5.61 -14.57
CA VAL A 3 -13.75 -5.00 -13.24
C VAL A 3 -12.28 -4.92 -12.87
N ASN A 4 -11.45 -5.74 -13.51
CA ASN A 4 -10.04 -5.83 -13.14
C ASN A 4 -9.18 -4.85 -13.96
N PRO A 5 -8.13 -4.27 -13.36
CA PRO A 5 -7.76 -4.42 -11.95
C PRO A 5 -8.68 -3.58 -11.04
N ILE A 6 -8.91 -4.07 -9.82
CA ILE A 6 -9.79 -3.45 -8.82
C ILE A 6 -9.07 -2.27 -8.17
N THR A 7 -9.79 -1.19 -7.85
CA THR A 7 -9.29 0.11 -7.34
C THR A 7 -8.34 0.89 -8.25
N ARG A 8 -7.54 0.22 -9.09
CA ARG A 8 -6.45 0.80 -9.91
C ARG A 8 -5.35 1.49 -9.08
N LEU A 9 -5.20 1.10 -7.81
CA LEU A 9 -4.28 1.69 -6.84
C LEU A 9 -3.42 0.62 -6.17
N ASP A 10 -2.28 1.01 -5.59
CA ASP A 10 -1.41 0.14 -4.79
C ASP A 10 -2.07 -0.27 -3.47
N TYR A 11 -2.70 -1.45 -3.47
CA TYR A 11 -3.27 -2.13 -2.31
C TYR A 11 -2.74 -3.56 -2.24
N PRO A 12 -1.46 -3.72 -1.84
CA PRO A 12 -0.83 -5.02 -1.77
C PRO A 12 -1.30 -5.89 -0.60
N ASP A 13 -0.98 -7.18 -0.69
CA ASP A 13 -1.18 -8.19 0.34
C ASP A 13 -2.62 -8.18 0.90
N PRO A 14 -3.66 -8.23 0.04
CA PRO A 14 -5.03 -8.08 0.49
C PRO A 14 -5.48 -9.29 1.31
N ASP A 15 -5.96 -9.07 2.53
CA ASP A 15 -6.74 -10.07 3.28
C ASP A 15 -8.18 -9.58 3.41
N VAL A 16 -9.11 -10.35 2.83
CA VAL A 16 -10.51 -9.98 2.71
C VAL A 16 -11.37 -10.90 3.57
N ILE A 17 -12.31 -10.31 4.31
CA ILE A 17 -13.35 -11.03 5.05
C ILE A 17 -14.72 -10.47 4.72
N ARG A 18 -15.75 -11.25 5.05
CA ARG A 18 -17.14 -10.79 5.06
C ARG A 18 -17.69 -10.86 6.48
N VAL A 19 -18.35 -9.79 6.92
CA VAL A 19 -19.16 -9.77 8.14
C VAL A 19 -20.56 -9.37 7.74
N GLU A 20 -21.50 -10.31 7.89
CA GLU A 20 -22.88 -10.15 7.42
C GLU A 20 -22.95 -9.82 5.92
N ASP A 21 -23.37 -8.59 5.57
CA ASP A 21 -23.55 -8.09 4.20
C ASP A 21 -22.39 -7.22 3.71
N THR A 22 -21.35 -7.04 4.51
CA THR A 22 -20.25 -6.10 4.25
C THR A 22 -18.93 -6.83 4.12
N TYR A 23 -18.13 -6.43 3.12
CA TYR A 23 -16.77 -6.93 2.91
C TYR A 23 -15.77 -5.93 3.48
N TYR A 24 -14.73 -6.44 4.14
CA TYR A 24 -13.61 -5.63 4.62
C TYR A 24 -12.30 -6.19 4.08
N MET A 25 -11.39 -5.30 3.69
CA MET A 25 -10.07 -5.64 3.20
C MET A 25 -9.02 -4.85 3.97
N VAL A 26 -8.03 -5.55 4.52
CA VAL A 26 -6.79 -4.93 5.02
C VAL A 26 -5.72 -5.02 3.95
N SER A 27 -4.85 -4.02 3.89
CA SER A 27 -3.70 -3.99 2.98
C SER A 27 -2.46 -3.41 3.67
N THR A 28 -1.30 -3.87 3.21
CA THR A 28 0.01 -3.41 3.69
C THR A 28 0.25 -1.93 3.38
N THR A 29 0.74 -1.17 4.37
CA THR A 29 1.10 0.26 4.20
C THR A 29 2.58 0.57 4.42
N MET A 30 3.41 -0.43 4.76
CA MET A 30 4.85 -0.28 4.98
C MET A 30 5.19 0.84 5.98
N HIS A 31 5.83 1.90 5.48
CA HIS A 31 6.32 3.07 6.20
C HIS A 31 5.38 4.28 6.10
N PHE A 32 4.22 4.15 5.45
CA PHE A 32 3.23 5.21 5.40
C PHE A 32 2.39 5.27 6.69
N MET A 33 2.16 6.49 7.16
CA MET A 33 1.48 6.80 8.43
C MET A 33 0.35 7.82 8.21
N PRO A 34 -0.86 7.66 8.78
CA PRO A 34 -1.32 6.52 9.56
C PRO A 34 -1.29 5.22 8.73
N GLY A 35 -1.18 4.08 9.40
CA GLY A 35 -0.91 2.79 8.75
C GLY A 35 -1.98 1.73 9.04
N CYS A 36 -1.87 0.60 8.32
CA CYS A 36 -2.86 -0.48 8.29
C CYS A 36 -4.24 0.04 7.86
N GLU A 37 -4.40 0.23 6.55
CA GLU A 37 -5.65 0.76 6.00
C GLU A 37 -6.71 -0.34 5.90
N ILE A 38 -7.92 -0.05 6.36
CA ILE A 38 -9.10 -0.90 6.15
C ILE A 38 -10.02 -0.25 5.12
N LEU A 39 -10.36 -1.02 4.11
CA LEU A 39 -11.36 -0.69 3.10
C LEU A 39 -12.64 -1.48 3.34
N GLN A 40 -13.78 -0.91 2.94
CA GLN A 40 -15.07 -1.62 2.87
C GLN A 40 -15.64 -1.69 1.47
N SER A 41 -16.39 -2.75 1.21
CA SER A 41 -17.16 -2.95 -0.02
C SER A 41 -18.51 -3.61 0.27
N PHE A 42 -19.43 -3.46 -0.67
CA PHE A 42 -20.72 -4.17 -0.71
C PHE A 42 -20.84 -5.04 -1.96
N ASP A 43 -19.86 -5.03 -2.87
CA ASP A 43 -19.89 -5.74 -4.14
C ASP A 43 -18.53 -6.35 -4.57
N LEU A 44 -17.50 -6.28 -3.70
CA LEU A 44 -16.11 -6.69 -3.92
C LEU A 44 -15.34 -5.90 -5.01
N VAL A 45 -15.99 -4.94 -5.68
CA VAL A 45 -15.41 -4.20 -6.81
C VAL A 45 -15.13 -2.75 -6.45
N HIS A 46 -16.08 -2.09 -5.80
CA HIS A 46 -15.91 -0.72 -5.35
C HIS A 46 -15.55 -0.72 -3.88
N TRP A 47 -14.53 0.05 -3.54
CA TRP A 47 -13.96 0.09 -2.20
C TRP A 47 -13.83 1.54 -1.73
N GLU A 48 -14.06 1.75 -0.45
CA GLU A 48 -13.83 3.05 0.21
C GLU A 48 -13.12 2.86 1.54
N HIS A 49 -12.41 3.89 1.97
CA HIS A 49 -11.71 3.92 3.24
C HIS A 49 -12.69 3.85 4.43
N VAL A 50 -12.36 3.03 5.42
CA VAL A 50 -13.07 2.97 6.71
C VAL A 50 -12.25 3.62 7.81
N THR A 51 -11.03 3.11 8.02
CA THR A 51 -10.15 3.57 9.10
C THR A 51 -8.71 3.17 8.85
N TYR A 52 -7.80 3.80 9.58
CA TYR A 52 -6.44 3.32 9.82
C TYR A 52 -6.36 2.75 11.23
N ILE A 53 -5.60 1.66 11.41
CA ILE A 53 -5.52 1.00 12.72
C ILE A 53 -4.59 1.74 13.69
N TYR A 54 -3.59 2.45 13.18
CA TYR A 54 -2.67 3.23 14.01
C TYR A 54 -2.22 4.52 13.32
N GLU A 55 -2.06 5.58 14.11
CA GLU A 55 -1.48 6.86 13.65
C GLU A 55 0.05 6.76 13.49
N THR A 56 0.68 6.08 14.44
CA THR A 56 2.12 5.76 14.48
C THR A 56 2.26 4.34 15.02
N LEU A 57 3.25 3.57 14.57
CA LEU A 57 3.41 2.19 15.04
C LEU A 57 4.07 2.12 16.43
N ASP A 58 5.39 2.23 16.49
CA ASP A 58 6.19 2.18 17.73
C ASP A 58 6.92 3.50 18.01
N HIS A 59 6.83 4.46 17.07
CA HIS A 59 7.46 5.76 17.11
C HIS A 59 8.98 5.69 17.33
N THR A 60 9.65 4.76 16.64
CA THR A 60 11.11 4.61 16.70
C THR A 60 11.82 5.79 16.02
N ASP A 61 13.13 5.96 16.23
CA ASP A 61 13.87 7.04 15.57
C ASP A 61 13.89 6.88 14.04
N ALA A 62 13.97 5.63 13.54
CA ALA A 62 13.90 5.33 12.12
C ALA A 62 12.49 5.58 11.54
N GLN A 63 11.42 5.27 12.29
CA GLN A 63 10.05 5.61 11.92
C GLN A 63 9.81 7.12 11.85
N GLN A 64 10.62 7.94 12.51
CA GLN A 64 10.52 9.42 12.55
C GLN A 64 11.51 10.15 11.62
N LEU A 65 12.23 9.40 10.77
CA LEU A 65 13.30 9.93 9.92
C LEU A 65 14.33 10.77 10.70
N LYS A 66 14.74 10.31 11.90
CA LYS A 66 15.72 11.03 12.73
C LYS A 66 17.14 10.63 12.40
N SER A 67 18.03 11.62 12.32
CA SER A 67 19.47 11.39 12.16
C SER A 67 19.82 10.53 10.93
N GLY A 68 19.06 10.71 9.84
CA GLY A 68 19.25 9.99 8.57
C GLY A 68 18.77 8.54 8.56
N GLN A 69 18.16 8.05 9.65
CA GLN A 69 17.56 6.71 9.71
C GLN A 69 16.21 6.69 8.97
N ASN A 70 15.80 5.53 8.47
CA ASN A 70 14.51 5.33 7.81
C ASN A 70 14.09 3.86 7.89
N ILE A 71 12.83 3.60 7.52
CA ILE A 71 12.23 2.25 7.43
C ILE A 71 11.61 2.00 6.05
N TYR A 72 12.17 2.59 4.97
CA TYR A 72 11.72 2.25 3.61
C TYR A 72 11.82 0.74 3.38
N GLY A 73 10.79 0.18 2.71
CA GLY A 73 10.66 -1.26 2.48
C GLY A 73 10.42 -2.08 3.75
N GLN A 74 10.24 -1.43 4.91
CA GLN A 74 9.98 -2.05 6.20
C GLN A 74 8.67 -1.49 6.79
N GLY A 75 8.55 -1.44 8.12
CA GLY A 75 7.28 -1.17 8.78
C GLY A 75 6.35 -2.37 8.69
N MET A 76 5.05 -2.12 8.67
CA MET A 76 4.01 -3.17 8.61
C MET A 76 4.06 -3.91 7.28
N TRP A 77 4.15 -5.23 7.33
CA TRP A 77 4.05 -6.13 6.18
C TRP A 77 2.69 -6.87 6.17
N ALA A 78 2.53 -7.89 5.33
CA ALA A 78 1.30 -8.63 5.10
C ALA A 78 0.52 -8.92 6.39
N ALA A 79 -0.77 -8.60 6.37
CA ALA A 79 -1.63 -8.67 7.53
C ALA A 79 -2.69 -9.75 7.37
N SER A 80 -3.08 -10.32 8.50
CA SER A 80 -4.24 -11.17 8.61
C SER A 80 -5.39 -10.45 9.29
N LEU A 81 -6.56 -10.42 8.65
CA LEU A 81 -7.80 -9.85 9.17
C LEU A 81 -8.81 -10.96 9.45
N ARG A 82 -9.30 -11.08 10.68
CA ARG A 82 -10.32 -12.08 11.06
C ARG A 82 -11.43 -11.45 11.88
N TYR A 83 -12.64 -12.00 11.74
CA TYR A 83 -13.77 -11.69 12.61
C TYR A 83 -14.19 -12.97 13.34
N HIS A 84 -14.13 -12.95 14.67
CA HIS A 84 -14.42 -14.09 15.52
C HIS A 84 -15.13 -13.64 16.79
N GLU A 85 -16.24 -14.31 17.15
CA GLU A 85 -17.02 -14.04 18.36
C GLU A 85 -17.33 -12.55 18.61
N GLY A 86 -17.74 -11.82 17.57
CA GLY A 86 -18.13 -10.42 17.71
C GLY A 86 -16.96 -9.42 17.64
N ARG A 87 -15.73 -9.88 17.39
CA ARG A 87 -14.53 -9.04 17.39
C ARG A 87 -13.71 -9.20 16.11
N PHE A 88 -13.12 -8.09 15.68
CA PHE A 88 -12.11 -8.03 14.65
C PHE A 88 -10.71 -8.21 15.25
N TYR A 89 -9.87 -8.92 14.52
CA TYR A 89 -8.48 -9.21 14.84
C TYR A 89 -7.63 -8.88 13.61
N ILE A 90 -6.59 -8.08 13.80
CA ILE A 90 -5.60 -7.77 12.77
C ILE A 90 -4.23 -8.15 13.28
N CYS A 91 -3.56 -9.09 12.62
CA CYS A 91 -2.24 -9.58 12.98
C CYS A 91 -1.25 -9.31 11.85
N PHE A 92 -0.09 -8.75 12.15
CA PHE A 92 0.98 -8.55 11.17
C PHE A 92 2.35 -8.48 11.87
N VAL A 93 3.41 -8.68 11.09
CA VAL A 93 4.76 -8.36 11.55
C VAL A 93 5.19 -6.99 11.06
N ALA A 94 6.07 -6.33 11.82
CA ALA A 94 6.81 -5.18 11.29
C ALA A 94 8.30 -5.47 11.23
N ASN A 95 8.88 -5.31 10.03
CA ASN A 95 10.26 -5.75 9.74
C ASN A 95 11.33 -4.89 10.43
N ASP A 96 11.03 -3.62 10.71
CA ASP A 96 11.92 -2.70 11.40
C ASP A 96 12.01 -3.00 12.91
N THR A 97 10.89 -3.34 13.53
CA THR A 97 10.83 -3.65 14.97
C THR A 97 11.06 -5.13 15.30
N ARG A 98 10.95 -6.01 14.30
CA ARG A 98 11.02 -7.48 14.45
C ARG A 98 10.01 -8.04 15.45
N LYS A 99 8.80 -7.48 15.47
CA LYS A 99 7.69 -7.88 16.36
C LYS A 99 6.47 -8.33 15.56
N THR A 100 5.67 -9.20 16.17
CA THR A 100 4.31 -9.51 15.73
C THR A 100 3.31 -8.69 16.53
N TYR A 101 2.50 -7.90 15.84
CA TYR A 101 1.46 -7.04 16.39
C TYR A 101 0.10 -7.71 16.23
N LEU A 102 -0.73 -7.56 17.25
CA LEU A 102 -2.14 -7.93 17.21
C LEU A 102 -2.99 -6.74 17.64
N TYR A 103 -3.88 -6.30 16.77
CA TYR A 103 -4.89 -5.29 17.06
C TYR A 103 -6.26 -5.95 17.14
N THR A 104 -7.04 -5.56 18.16
CA THR A 104 -8.39 -6.11 18.37
C THR A 104 -9.41 -5.00 18.58
N SER A 105 -10.62 -5.18 18.05
CA SER A 105 -11.75 -4.28 18.31
C SER A 105 -13.10 -4.98 18.15
N GLU A 106 -14.13 -4.48 18.82
CA GLU A 106 -15.52 -4.92 18.63
C GLU A 106 -16.18 -4.24 17.42
N LYS A 107 -15.55 -3.18 16.89
CA LYS A 107 -16.01 -2.47 15.70
C LYS A 107 -14.86 -2.26 14.73
N ILE A 108 -15.15 -2.28 13.44
CA ILE A 108 -14.12 -2.12 12.41
C ILE A 108 -13.47 -0.73 12.44
N ASP A 109 -14.21 0.30 12.86
CA ASP A 109 -13.73 1.69 13.01
C ASP A 109 -13.08 1.95 14.37
N GLY A 110 -12.95 0.93 15.21
CA GLY A 110 -12.27 1.00 16.50
C GLY A 110 -13.16 1.43 17.68
N PRO A 111 -12.54 1.82 18.81
CA PRO A 111 -11.10 1.91 19.05
C PRO A 111 -10.41 0.55 18.99
N TRP A 112 -9.16 0.52 18.54
CA TRP A 112 -8.35 -0.69 18.45
C TRP A 112 -7.41 -0.83 19.64
N LYS A 113 -7.36 -2.03 20.24
CA LYS A 113 -6.42 -2.38 21.30
C LYS A 113 -5.20 -3.07 20.68
N LYS A 114 -4.03 -2.46 20.84
CA LYS A 114 -2.72 -3.02 20.46
C LYS A 114 -2.21 -4.00 21.52
N GLN A 115 -1.72 -5.16 21.10
CA GLN A 115 -0.89 -6.07 21.88
C GLN A 115 0.20 -6.71 21.00
N LEU A 116 1.11 -7.46 21.61
CA LEU A 116 2.14 -8.22 20.90
C LEU A 116 1.90 -9.72 21.08
N ILE A 117 2.29 -10.49 20.07
CA ILE A 117 2.43 -11.95 20.18
C ILE A 117 3.92 -12.28 20.25
N GLU A 118 4.34 -13.04 21.25
CA GLU A 118 5.71 -13.53 21.36
C GLU A 118 6.05 -14.39 20.13
N GLY A 119 7.12 -14.00 19.44
CA GLY A 119 7.54 -14.62 18.18
C GLY A 119 7.49 -13.65 16.99
N PHE A 120 8.00 -14.12 15.86
CA PHE A 120 8.02 -13.37 14.59
C PHE A 120 7.37 -14.23 13.51
N TYR A 121 6.08 -13.99 13.27
CA TYR A 121 5.25 -14.81 12.37
C TYR A 121 5.12 -14.13 11.00
N HIS A 122 6.21 -14.18 10.22
CA HIS A 122 6.27 -13.57 8.89
C HIS A 122 5.14 -14.08 7.98
N ASP A 123 4.44 -13.16 7.34
CA ASP A 123 3.27 -13.45 6.49
C ASP A 123 2.24 -14.37 7.15
N GLY A 124 1.99 -14.13 8.44
CA GLY A 124 1.17 -14.98 9.28
C GLY A 124 -0.33 -14.72 9.14
N SER A 125 -1.12 -15.80 9.08
CA SER A 125 -2.58 -15.80 9.13
C SER A 125 -3.13 -16.49 10.37
N LEU A 126 -4.03 -15.80 11.07
CA LEU A 126 -4.75 -16.34 12.22
C LEU A 126 -5.86 -17.31 11.78
N LEU A 127 -6.04 -18.36 12.58
CA LEU A 127 -7.15 -19.30 12.50
C LEU A 127 -7.75 -19.47 13.90
N PHE A 128 -9.03 -19.13 14.03
CA PHE A 128 -9.85 -19.46 15.19
C PHE A 128 -10.65 -20.71 14.86
N ASP A 129 -10.32 -21.84 15.47
CA ASP A 129 -10.97 -23.11 15.15
C ASP A 129 -12.21 -23.37 16.03
N GLU A 130 -13.10 -24.20 15.52
CA GLU A 130 -14.38 -24.56 16.16
C GLU A 130 -14.20 -25.37 17.45
N ASP A 131 -13.00 -25.92 17.68
CA ASP A 131 -12.64 -26.59 18.94
C ASP A 131 -12.21 -25.62 20.06
N GLY A 132 -12.21 -24.31 19.77
CA GLY A 132 -11.82 -23.25 20.69
C GLY A 132 -10.32 -23.00 20.76
N ARG A 133 -9.51 -23.62 19.89
CA ARG A 133 -8.06 -23.40 19.81
C ARG A 133 -7.73 -22.36 18.75
N ASN A 134 -6.66 -21.62 19.02
CA ASN A 134 -6.19 -20.53 18.19
C ASN A 134 -4.86 -20.91 17.55
N TYR A 135 -4.71 -20.65 16.25
CA TYR A 135 -3.49 -20.95 15.53
C TYR A 135 -3.04 -19.76 14.69
N ILE A 136 -1.75 -19.77 14.36
CA ILE A 136 -1.15 -18.90 13.34
C ILE A 136 -0.40 -19.78 12.34
N VAL A 137 -0.70 -19.62 11.05
CA VAL A 137 0.01 -20.25 9.92
C VAL A 137 0.89 -19.20 9.27
N TYR A 138 2.17 -19.45 9.10
CA TYR A 138 3.16 -18.41 8.76
C TYR A 138 4.44 -19.02 8.17
N GLY A 139 5.26 -18.18 7.55
CA GLY A 139 6.58 -18.54 7.05
C GLY A 139 6.83 -18.10 5.62
N ASN A 140 8.08 -18.32 5.20
CA ASN A 140 8.56 -18.15 3.83
C ASN A 140 9.44 -19.39 3.53
N ASP A 141 9.29 -19.98 2.34
CA ASP A 141 9.79 -21.31 1.92
C ASP A 141 9.20 -22.50 2.70
N GLU A 142 9.26 -22.45 4.03
CA GLU A 142 8.66 -23.40 4.95
C GLU A 142 7.46 -22.77 5.65
N ILE A 143 6.28 -23.36 5.47
CA ILE A 143 5.04 -22.88 6.08
C ILE A 143 4.75 -23.70 7.34
N TRP A 144 4.78 -23.02 8.47
CA TRP A 144 4.59 -23.59 9.80
C TRP A 144 3.21 -23.22 10.35
N ILE A 145 2.70 -24.07 11.25
CA ILE A 145 1.59 -23.73 12.14
C ILE A 145 2.07 -23.75 13.57
N THR A 146 1.60 -22.78 14.36
CA THR A 146 1.80 -22.71 15.80
C THR A 146 0.47 -22.45 16.48
N GLU A 147 0.14 -23.25 17.49
CA GLU A 147 -0.97 -22.98 18.39
C GLU A 147 -0.60 -21.86 19.36
N LEU A 148 -1.51 -20.90 19.51
CA LEU A 148 -1.40 -19.77 20.42
C LEU A 148 -2.20 -20.03 21.70
N ASN A 149 -1.81 -19.37 22.78
CA ASN A 149 -2.59 -19.34 24.02
C ASN A 149 -3.93 -18.58 23.84
N GLU A 150 -4.84 -18.75 24.81
CA GLU A 150 -6.20 -18.20 24.76
C GLU A 150 -6.23 -16.66 24.65
N ASP A 151 -5.24 -15.97 25.23
CA ASP A 151 -5.11 -14.52 25.21
C ASP A 151 -4.32 -13.98 24.00
N LEU A 152 -3.85 -14.86 23.11
CA LEU A 152 -3.10 -14.53 21.90
C LEU A 152 -1.85 -13.68 22.20
N THR A 153 -1.11 -14.05 23.24
CA THR A 153 0.13 -13.35 23.64
C THR A 153 1.39 -14.14 23.36
N ALA A 154 1.30 -15.47 23.19
CA ALA A 154 2.45 -16.34 22.98
C ALA A 154 2.04 -17.71 22.40
N PRO A 155 2.99 -18.51 21.90
CA PRO A 155 2.77 -19.93 21.66
C PRO A 155 2.20 -20.63 22.88
N ARG A 156 1.20 -21.49 22.69
CA ARG A 156 0.70 -22.34 23.76
C ARG A 156 1.79 -23.34 24.14
N LYS A 157 2.10 -23.41 25.43
CA LYS A 157 2.99 -24.45 25.96
C LYS A 157 2.42 -25.84 25.66
N ASP A 158 3.25 -26.72 25.09
CA ASP A 158 2.88 -28.07 24.66
C ASP A 158 1.77 -28.09 23.58
N GLY A 159 1.53 -26.95 22.92
CA GLY A 159 0.58 -26.82 21.82
C GLY A 159 1.13 -27.34 20.49
N LEU A 160 0.27 -27.41 19.48
CA LEU A 160 0.66 -27.84 18.13
C LEU A 160 1.72 -26.89 17.56
N HIS A 161 2.85 -27.44 17.11
CA HIS A 161 3.84 -26.72 16.33
C HIS A 161 4.46 -27.66 15.30
N ARG A 162 4.28 -27.39 14.00
CA ARG A 162 4.80 -28.25 12.94
C ARG A 162 4.86 -27.56 11.58
N LEU A 163 5.69 -28.12 10.71
CA LEU A 163 5.70 -27.82 9.28
C LEU A 163 4.44 -28.38 8.62
N LEU A 164 3.77 -27.56 7.82
CA LEU A 164 2.61 -27.93 7.01
C LEU A 164 3.01 -28.24 5.56
N VAL A 165 3.69 -27.30 4.91
CA VAL A 165 4.09 -27.37 3.50
C VAL A 165 5.48 -26.73 3.36
N SER A 166 6.25 -27.14 2.36
CA SER A 166 7.54 -26.54 2.04
C SER A 166 7.82 -26.55 0.54
N ASP A 167 8.53 -25.52 0.07
CA ASP A 167 8.99 -25.37 -1.32
C ASP A 167 10.50 -25.52 -1.50
N HIS A 168 11.18 -26.38 -0.74
CA HIS A 168 12.64 -26.56 -0.83
C HIS A 168 13.20 -26.92 -2.23
N LYS A 169 12.34 -27.18 -3.23
CA LYS A 169 12.73 -27.66 -4.56
C LYS A 169 12.96 -26.56 -5.60
N ASN A 170 13.50 -25.41 -5.18
CA ASN A 170 14.20 -24.41 -6.02
C ASN A 170 13.32 -23.24 -6.57
N PRO A 171 12.74 -22.38 -5.72
CA PRO A 171 12.05 -21.19 -6.20
C PRO A 171 12.94 -19.93 -6.26
N GLU A 172 12.56 -18.95 -7.08
CA GLU A 172 13.05 -17.55 -6.98
C GLU A 172 12.38 -16.85 -5.78
N LEU A 173 11.14 -17.27 -5.47
CA LEU A 173 10.34 -16.89 -4.31
C LEU A 173 9.59 -18.12 -3.81
N GLY A 174 9.93 -18.71 -2.66
CA GLY A 174 9.18 -19.87 -2.16
C GLY A 174 7.85 -19.48 -1.52
N TYR A 175 7.12 -20.49 -1.05
CA TYR A 175 5.79 -20.27 -0.46
C TYR A 175 5.84 -19.22 0.65
N GLU A 176 5.01 -18.19 0.53
CA GLU A 176 4.80 -17.12 1.52
C GLU A 176 3.35 -16.61 1.44
N GLY A 177 3.05 -15.49 2.13
CA GLY A 177 1.73 -14.86 2.05
C GLY A 177 0.60 -15.77 2.53
N SER A 178 0.74 -16.39 3.71
CA SER A 178 -0.21 -17.41 4.16
C SER A 178 -1.60 -16.84 4.43
N HIS A 179 -2.64 -17.44 3.84
CA HIS A 179 -4.04 -17.26 4.27
C HIS A 179 -4.65 -18.63 4.62
N ILE A 180 -4.96 -18.85 5.91
CA ILE A 180 -5.61 -20.08 6.38
C ILE A 180 -7.10 -19.85 6.63
N GLN A 181 -7.95 -20.78 6.16
CA GLN A 181 -9.39 -20.81 6.43
C GLN A 181 -9.89 -22.23 6.64
N LYS A 182 -10.93 -22.40 7.47
CA LYS A 182 -11.67 -23.67 7.59
C LYS A 182 -13.00 -23.55 6.86
N ILE A 183 -13.23 -24.41 5.87
CA ILE A 183 -14.42 -24.39 5.02
C ILE A 183 -14.96 -25.82 4.94
N ASN A 184 -16.22 -26.02 5.34
CA ASN A 184 -16.91 -27.31 5.24
C ASN A 184 -16.12 -28.52 5.80
N GLY A 185 -15.42 -28.33 6.93
CA GLY A 185 -14.65 -29.38 7.61
C GLY A 185 -13.22 -29.58 7.11
N TYR A 186 -12.77 -28.81 6.12
CA TYR A 186 -11.39 -28.83 5.63
C TYR A 186 -10.67 -27.52 5.95
N TYR A 187 -9.37 -27.61 6.19
CA TYR A 187 -8.46 -26.48 6.36
C TYR A 187 -7.76 -26.21 5.03
N TYR A 188 -7.83 -24.98 4.53
CA TYR A 188 -7.21 -24.53 3.28
C TYR A 188 -6.18 -23.47 3.57
N ILE A 189 -4.97 -23.62 3.03
CA ILE A 189 -3.92 -22.62 3.04
C ILE A 189 -3.70 -22.15 1.62
N PHE A 190 -3.86 -20.84 1.41
CA PHE A 190 -3.49 -20.15 0.19
C PHE A 190 -2.11 -19.51 0.37
N LEU A 191 -1.28 -19.63 -0.66
CA LEU A 191 0.13 -19.24 -0.66
C LEU A 191 0.49 -18.67 -2.03
N VAL A 192 1.49 -17.80 -2.06
CA VAL A 192 2.14 -17.36 -3.29
C VAL A 192 3.54 -17.92 -3.39
N HIS A 193 3.99 -18.19 -4.61
CA HIS A 193 5.38 -18.52 -4.92
C HIS A 193 5.74 -18.10 -6.35
N SER A 194 7.00 -18.26 -6.74
CA SER A 194 7.46 -18.17 -8.12
C SER A 194 8.59 -19.16 -8.41
N LEU A 195 8.47 -19.85 -9.54
CA LEU A 195 9.49 -20.77 -10.04
C LEU A 195 10.80 -20.03 -10.38
N ARG A 196 11.92 -20.73 -10.30
CA ARG A 196 13.26 -20.16 -10.56
C ARG A 196 13.55 -19.86 -12.03
N ASP A 197 12.90 -20.56 -12.95
CA ASP A 197 13.14 -20.41 -14.39
C ASP A 197 12.31 -19.28 -15.03
N ARG A 198 11.30 -18.78 -14.33
CA ARG A 198 10.48 -17.64 -14.75
C ARG A 198 9.94 -16.88 -13.54
N TRP A 199 10.20 -15.58 -13.49
CA TRP A 199 9.46 -14.68 -12.60
C TRP A 199 8.01 -14.59 -13.05
N MET A 200 7.11 -15.22 -12.31
CA MET A 200 5.66 -15.06 -12.44
C MET A 200 5.00 -15.58 -11.17
N ARG A 201 4.50 -14.66 -10.33
CA ARG A 201 3.83 -15.03 -9.08
C ARG A 201 2.67 -15.97 -9.38
N THR A 202 2.59 -17.07 -8.64
CA THR A 202 1.66 -18.17 -8.84
C THR A 202 0.93 -18.44 -7.53
N GLU A 203 -0.39 -18.56 -7.60
CA GLU A 203 -1.23 -18.88 -6.44
C GLU A 203 -1.26 -20.40 -6.26
N ALA A 204 -1.00 -20.85 -5.03
CA ALA A 204 -1.08 -22.24 -4.64
C ALA A 204 -2.11 -22.42 -3.51
N CYS A 205 -2.77 -23.58 -3.52
CA CYS A 205 -3.68 -23.98 -2.46
C CYS A 205 -3.35 -25.39 -1.99
N PHE A 206 -3.23 -25.54 -0.67
CA PHE A 206 -3.09 -26.84 -0.01
C PHE A 206 -4.20 -27.01 1.02
N TYR A 207 -4.73 -28.22 1.14
CA TYR A 207 -5.79 -28.51 2.09
C TYR A 207 -5.60 -29.84 2.82
N SER A 208 -6.22 -29.93 3.99
CA SER A 208 -6.30 -31.15 4.81
C SER A 208 -7.61 -31.18 5.58
N ASP A 209 -8.07 -32.36 5.97
CA ASP A 209 -9.21 -32.52 6.90
C ASP A 209 -8.76 -32.43 8.39
N SER A 210 -7.45 -32.28 8.63
CA SER A 210 -6.87 -32.16 9.97
C SER A 210 -5.63 -31.27 9.94
N LEU A 211 -5.48 -30.38 10.93
CA LEU A 211 -4.26 -29.58 11.12
C LEU A 211 -3.01 -30.46 11.41
N GLU A 212 -3.22 -31.67 11.93
CA GLU A 212 -2.17 -32.67 12.14
C GLU A 212 -1.97 -33.59 10.92
N GLY A 213 -2.86 -33.52 9.93
CA GLY A 213 -2.82 -34.32 8.71
C GLY A 213 -1.81 -33.83 7.67
N GLU A 214 -1.72 -34.56 6.56
CA GLU A 214 -0.96 -34.13 5.40
C GLU A 214 -1.76 -33.05 4.65
N PHE A 215 -1.12 -31.93 4.35
CA PHE A 215 -1.67 -30.90 3.47
C PHE A 215 -1.31 -31.24 2.02
N THR A 216 -2.34 -31.46 1.19
CA THR A 216 -2.16 -31.84 -0.22
C THR A 216 -2.75 -30.78 -1.13
N GLY A 217 -2.11 -30.54 -2.28
CA GLY A 217 -2.50 -29.47 -3.18
C GLY A 217 -1.39 -29.08 -4.14
N GLY A 218 -1.41 -27.82 -4.59
CA GLY A 218 -0.46 -27.26 -5.54
C GLY A 218 -1.01 -25.99 -6.18
N ASP A 219 -0.47 -25.64 -7.35
CA ASP A 219 -0.84 -24.44 -8.09
C ASP A 219 -2.32 -24.44 -8.49
N VAL A 220 -3.01 -23.34 -8.19
CA VAL A 220 -4.42 -23.12 -8.55
C VAL A 220 -4.59 -21.98 -9.56
N LEU A 221 -3.64 -21.04 -9.63
CA LEU A 221 -3.63 -19.97 -10.63
C LEU A 221 -2.20 -19.63 -11.04
N CYS A 222 -1.91 -19.75 -12.34
CA CYS A 222 -0.64 -19.38 -12.95
C CYS A 222 -0.93 -18.56 -14.22
N ASP A 223 -1.42 -17.34 -14.04
CA ASP A 223 -1.95 -16.48 -15.09
C ASP A 223 -1.48 -15.03 -14.92
N ASP A 224 -1.01 -14.41 -16.01
CA ASP A 224 -0.58 -13.00 -16.05
C ASP A 224 -1.63 -12.09 -16.69
N ARG A 225 -2.77 -12.63 -17.13
CA ARG A 225 -3.82 -11.87 -17.84
C ARG A 225 -3.31 -11.19 -19.13
N GLY A 226 -2.21 -11.67 -19.70
CA GLY A 226 -1.51 -11.02 -20.80
C GLY A 226 -0.81 -9.71 -20.43
N TYR A 227 -0.58 -9.45 -19.14
CA TYR A 227 0.04 -8.24 -18.63
C TYR A 227 1.50 -8.46 -18.25
N CYS A 228 2.40 -8.22 -19.21
CA CYS A 228 3.85 -8.09 -19.00
C CYS A 228 4.51 -9.27 -18.22
N GLY A 229 3.95 -10.48 -18.28
CA GLY A 229 4.47 -11.64 -17.55
C GLY A 229 4.31 -11.56 -16.03
N GLN A 230 3.53 -10.60 -15.51
CA GLN A 230 3.32 -10.42 -14.08
C GLN A 230 2.14 -11.27 -13.62
N GLY A 231 2.39 -12.29 -12.83
CA GLY A 231 1.36 -13.23 -12.38
C GLY A 231 0.39 -12.63 -11.35
N VAL A 232 -0.84 -13.14 -11.34
CA VAL A 232 -1.85 -12.82 -10.33
C VAL A 232 -1.77 -13.85 -9.19
N ALA A 233 -1.46 -13.39 -7.99
CA ALA A 233 -1.31 -14.25 -6.82
C ALA A 233 -1.36 -13.44 -5.51
N GLN A 234 -1.26 -14.14 -4.39
CA GLN A 234 -1.25 -13.67 -3.01
C GLN A 234 -2.54 -12.94 -2.60
N GLY A 235 -3.25 -13.59 -1.68
CA GLY A 235 -4.47 -13.08 -1.08
C GLY A 235 -5.31 -14.24 -0.58
N GLY A 236 -6.59 -13.96 -0.34
CA GLY A 236 -7.52 -14.93 0.21
C GLY A 236 -8.77 -15.10 -0.64
N ILE A 237 -9.62 -16.04 -0.21
CA ILE A 237 -10.97 -16.22 -0.75
C ILE A 237 -12.01 -15.71 0.24
N VAL A 238 -13.16 -15.27 -0.29
CA VAL A 238 -14.30 -14.82 0.49
C VAL A 238 -15.60 -15.27 -0.18
N ASP A 239 -16.57 -15.64 0.64
CA ASP A 239 -17.90 -16.00 0.16
C ASP A 239 -18.84 -14.79 0.12
N THR A 240 -19.91 -14.92 -0.64
CA THR A 240 -20.99 -13.93 -0.71
C THR A 240 -22.21 -14.42 0.06
N PRO A 241 -23.15 -13.53 0.44
CA PRO A 241 -24.39 -13.94 1.11
C PRO A 241 -25.24 -14.95 0.32
N ASP A 242 -25.12 -14.98 -1.01
CA ASP A 242 -25.76 -15.95 -1.90
C ASP A 242 -24.93 -17.23 -2.14
N GLY A 243 -23.80 -17.39 -1.43
CA GLY A 243 -22.99 -18.62 -1.42
C GLY A 243 -22.02 -18.78 -2.59
N LYS A 244 -21.80 -17.73 -3.39
CA LYS A 244 -20.72 -17.70 -4.38
C LYS A 244 -19.39 -17.43 -3.69
N TRP A 245 -18.28 -17.82 -4.30
CA TRP A 245 -16.94 -17.58 -3.78
C TRP A 245 -16.11 -16.77 -4.77
N TYR A 246 -15.23 -15.93 -4.24
CA TYR A 246 -14.29 -15.13 -5.01
C TYR A 246 -12.93 -15.14 -4.33
N ALA A 247 -11.87 -15.06 -5.12
CA ALA A 247 -10.53 -14.76 -4.65
C ALA A 247 -10.23 -13.28 -4.87
N MET A 248 -9.66 -12.63 -3.87
CA MET A 248 -9.07 -11.30 -3.97
C MET A 248 -7.56 -11.46 -3.86
N LEU A 249 -6.88 -11.35 -5.00
CA LEU A 249 -5.42 -11.47 -5.13
C LEU A 249 -4.82 -10.12 -5.55
N PHE A 250 -3.55 -10.03 -5.90
CA PHE A 250 -3.00 -8.85 -6.58
C PHE A 250 -2.12 -9.20 -7.79
N GLN A 251 -1.81 -8.17 -8.58
CA GLN A 251 -0.86 -8.24 -9.70
C GLN A 251 0.18 -7.12 -9.59
N ASP A 252 1.46 -7.48 -9.68
CA ASP A 252 2.55 -6.50 -9.83
C ASP A 252 2.34 -5.70 -11.11
N SER A 253 2.18 -4.38 -10.99
CA SER A 253 1.76 -3.51 -12.11
C SER A 253 2.82 -2.49 -12.52
N GLY A 254 4.09 -2.76 -12.21
CA GLY A 254 5.20 -1.82 -12.43
C GLY A 254 5.23 -0.74 -11.34
N ALA A 255 5.70 0.46 -11.70
CA ALA A 255 5.92 1.53 -10.72
C ALA A 255 4.65 2.01 -9.99
N VAL A 256 3.46 1.81 -10.57
CA VAL A 256 2.19 2.14 -9.89
C VAL A 256 1.94 1.27 -8.65
N GLY A 257 2.59 0.12 -8.55
CA GLY A 257 2.49 -0.78 -7.41
C GLY A 257 1.76 -2.09 -7.71
N ARG A 258 1.17 -2.67 -6.68
CA ARG A 258 0.54 -3.99 -6.66
C ARG A 258 -0.97 -3.80 -6.53
N ILE A 259 -1.70 -4.14 -7.59
CA ILE A 259 -3.12 -3.77 -7.71
C ILE A 259 -4.01 -5.01 -7.48
N PRO A 260 -5.05 -4.93 -6.63
CA PRO A 260 -5.94 -6.06 -6.39
C PRO A 260 -6.65 -6.56 -7.65
N ILE A 261 -6.81 -7.88 -7.76
CA ILE A 261 -7.47 -8.61 -8.84
C ILE A 261 -8.53 -9.53 -8.22
N LEU A 262 -9.76 -9.42 -8.71
CA LEU A 262 -10.87 -10.29 -8.32
C LEU A 262 -10.98 -11.45 -9.33
N LEU A 263 -11.33 -12.65 -8.88
CA LEU A 263 -11.76 -13.74 -9.77
C LEU A 263 -12.74 -14.69 -9.05
N PRO A 264 -13.68 -15.30 -9.78
CA PRO A 264 -14.59 -16.26 -9.17
C PRO A 264 -13.85 -17.52 -8.75
N VAL A 265 -14.33 -18.14 -7.67
CA VAL A 265 -13.89 -19.46 -7.21
C VAL A 265 -15.10 -20.37 -7.20
N THR A 266 -14.95 -21.53 -7.84
CA THR A 266 -15.95 -22.61 -7.79
C THR A 266 -15.36 -23.81 -7.07
N TRP A 267 -16.18 -24.84 -6.82
CA TRP A 267 -15.74 -26.01 -6.07
C TRP A 267 -15.94 -27.27 -6.92
N LYS A 268 -14.92 -28.13 -6.96
CA LYS A 268 -15.03 -29.48 -7.48
C LYS A 268 -14.74 -30.44 -6.33
N ASP A 269 -15.78 -31.15 -5.89
CA ASP A 269 -15.78 -31.86 -4.61
C ASP A 269 -15.41 -30.87 -3.48
N HIS A 270 -14.29 -31.08 -2.80
CA HIS A 270 -13.77 -30.20 -1.76
C HIS A 270 -12.55 -29.37 -2.21
N PHE A 271 -12.20 -29.33 -3.50
CA PHE A 271 -11.07 -28.54 -3.99
C PHE A 271 -11.54 -27.25 -4.71
N PRO A 272 -10.93 -26.09 -4.42
CA PRO A 272 -11.30 -24.84 -5.09
C PRO A 272 -10.76 -24.79 -6.51
N VAL A 273 -11.55 -24.24 -7.43
CA VAL A 273 -11.21 -24.04 -8.84
C VAL A 273 -11.26 -22.54 -9.11
N PHE A 274 -10.09 -21.96 -9.36
CA PHE A 274 -9.91 -20.52 -9.55
C PHE A 274 -10.22 -20.14 -11.00
N GLY A 275 -11.01 -19.06 -11.15
CA GLY A 275 -11.32 -18.46 -12.43
C GLY A 275 -12.06 -19.38 -13.40
N GLN A 276 -11.86 -19.17 -14.70
CA GLN A 276 -12.38 -20.01 -15.76
C GLN A 276 -11.31 -21.01 -16.21
N ASN A 277 -11.26 -22.17 -15.53
CA ASN A 277 -10.25 -23.22 -15.76
C ASN A 277 -8.80 -22.74 -15.49
N GLY A 278 -8.56 -22.03 -14.39
CA GLY A 278 -7.21 -21.57 -14.03
C GLY A 278 -6.78 -20.28 -14.73
N HIS A 279 -7.73 -19.53 -15.29
CA HIS A 279 -7.51 -18.22 -15.90
C HIS A 279 -8.44 -17.17 -15.28
N VAL A 280 -7.93 -15.97 -15.09
CA VAL A 280 -8.73 -14.81 -14.67
C VAL A 280 -9.64 -14.42 -15.83
N PRO A 281 -10.97 -14.45 -15.67
CA PRO A 281 -11.88 -14.09 -16.75
C PRO A 281 -11.88 -12.58 -17.01
N GLU A 282 -12.10 -12.18 -18.27
CA GLU A 282 -12.26 -10.76 -18.66
C GLU A 282 -13.49 -10.12 -18.02
N GLU A 283 -14.59 -10.88 -17.94
CA GLU A 283 -15.82 -10.44 -17.32
C GLU A 283 -16.11 -11.22 -16.05
N ILE A 284 -16.40 -10.47 -14.98
CA ILE A 284 -16.81 -11.01 -13.70
C ILE A 284 -18.22 -10.51 -13.40
N GLU A 285 -19.06 -11.41 -12.91
CA GLU A 285 -20.36 -11.08 -12.36
C GLU A 285 -20.22 -10.96 -10.85
N VAL A 286 -20.63 -9.83 -10.30
CA VAL A 286 -20.75 -9.58 -8.87
C VAL A 286 -22.13 -9.00 -8.56
N HIS A 287 -22.60 -9.18 -7.33
CA HIS A 287 -23.85 -8.61 -6.87
C HIS A 287 -23.59 -7.72 -5.66
N SER A 288 -24.08 -6.48 -5.71
CA SER A 288 -24.03 -5.59 -4.57
C SER A 288 -25.07 -5.99 -3.53
N THR A 289 -24.65 -6.11 -2.27
CA THR A 289 -25.54 -6.24 -1.12
C THR A 289 -26.26 -4.93 -0.81
N ARG A 290 -25.77 -3.79 -1.33
CA ARG A 290 -26.36 -2.45 -1.21
C ARG A 290 -26.42 -1.73 -2.56
N PRO A 291 -27.31 -2.16 -3.49
CA PRO A 291 -27.42 -1.52 -4.80
C PRO A 291 -27.68 -0.02 -4.71
N GLY A 292 -26.92 0.77 -5.46
CA GLY A 292 -27.01 2.24 -5.47
C GLY A 292 -26.25 2.94 -4.35
N TYR A 293 -25.47 2.21 -3.54
CA TYR A 293 -24.52 2.82 -2.62
C TYR A 293 -23.47 3.65 -3.37
N ILE A 294 -23.12 4.81 -2.82
CA ILE A 294 -22.14 5.73 -3.41
C ILE A 294 -20.88 5.68 -2.55
N TYR A 295 -19.83 5.09 -3.10
CA TYR A 295 -18.52 4.97 -2.45
C TYR A 295 -17.77 6.28 -2.45
N GLN A 296 -17.06 6.55 -1.36
CA GLN A 296 -16.09 7.65 -1.32
C GLN A 296 -14.83 7.30 -2.12
N PRO A 297 -14.30 8.24 -2.92
CA PRO A 297 -13.12 7.97 -3.72
C PRO A 297 -11.87 7.86 -2.84
N LEU A 298 -11.04 6.85 -3.13
CA LEU A 298 -9.79 6.53 -2.40
C LEU A 298 -8.66 7.53 -2.69
N VAL A 299 -8.72 8.23 -3.80
CA VAL A 299 -7.80 9.31 -4.21
C VAL A 299 -8.61 10.49 -4.74
N GLY A 300 -8.07 11.70 -4.68
CA GLY A 300 -8.74 12.86 -5.24
C GLY A 300 -8.18 14.20 -4.82
N SER A 301 -8.74 15.25 -5.43
CA SER A 301 -8.41 16.64 -5.15
C SER A 301 -8.73 17.04 -3.70
N ASP A 302 -7.98 17.99 -3.17
CA ASP A 302 -8.15 18.53 -1.83
C ASP A 302 -7.82 20.03 -1.78
N ASP A 303 -8.77 20.83 -1.31
CA ASP A 303 -8.60 22.26 -1.05
C ASP A 303 -8.14 22.56 0.39
N PHE A 304 -7.91 21.51 1.18
CA PHE A 304 -7.47 21.52 2.57
C PHE A 304 -8.43 22.21 3.55
N ARG A 305 -9.68 22.49 3.14
CA ARG A 305 -10.66 23.19 4.00
C ARG A 305 -11.43 22.27 4.94
N ASN A 306 -11.38 20.97 4.71
CA ASN A 306 -12.15 19.97 5.46
C ASN A 306 -11.28 19.15 6.43
N GLY A 307 -10.13 19.69 6.84
CA GLY A 307 -9.14 18.90 7.55
C GLY A 307 -8.36 17.99 6.59
N LEU A 308 -7.48 17.16 7.16
CA LEU A 308 -6.73 16.20 6.37
C LEU A 308 -7.65 15.02 6.04
N LEU A 309 -7.99 14.87 4.75
CA LEU A 309 -8.86 13.78 4.31
C LEU A 309 -8.18 12.41 4.48
N PRO A 310 -8.94 11.31 4.71
CA PRO A 310 -8.37 9.98 4.95
C PRO A 310 -7.55 9.39 3.79
N ARG A 311 -7.63 9.96 2.59
CA ARG A 311 -6.82 9.54 1.44
C ARG A 311 -5.33 9.90 1.57
N TRP A 312 -4.99 10.82 2.48
CA TRP A 312 -3.63 11.25 2.71
C TRP A 312 -2.90 10.37 3.73
N GLN A 313 -1.66 10.01 3.41
CA GLN A 313 -0.72 9.42 4.36
C GLN A 313 0.62 10.14 4.27
N PHE A 314 1.28 10.34 5.40
CA PHE A 314 2.64 10.80 5.51
C PHE A 314 3.61 9.68 5.13
N ASN A 315 4.69 10.05 4.47
CA ASN A 315 5.88 9.22 4.36
C ASN A 315 6.62 9.25 5.71
N HIS A 316 6.58 8.13 6.44
CA HIS A 316 7.03 8.01 7.83
C HIS A 316 6.18 8.80 8.84
N ASP A 317 6.48 8.66 10.14
CA ASP A 317 5.77 9.37 11.20
C ASP A 317 5.88 10.89 10.99
N PRO A 318 4.75 11.62 11.01
CA PRO A 318 4.78 13.07 10.93
C PRO A 318 5.27 13.68 12.25
N ASP A 319 5.86 14.87 12.16
CA ASP A 319 6.15 15.73 13.30
C ASP A 319 5.17 16.91 13.31
N PRO A 320 4.13 16.88 14.18
CA PRO A 320 3.06 17.89 14.20
C PRO A 320 3.53 19.29 14.63
N ARG A 321 4.79 19.45 15.06
CA ARG A 321 5.38 20.76 15.33
C ARG A 321 5.85 21.46 14.06
N TYR A 322 6.02 20.72 12.98
CA TYR A 322 6.65 21.16 11.72
C TYR A 322 5.72 21.03 10.51
N TYR A 323 4.42 20.83 10.74
CA TYR A 323 3.41 21.09 9.73
C TYR A 323 2.22 21.82 10.34
N HIS A 324 1.47 22.52 9.51
CA HIS A 324 0.25 23.19 9.92
C HIS A 324 -0.82 23.07 8.84
N LEU A 325 -2.01 22.66 9.25
CA LEU A 325 -3.19 22.65 8.40
C LEU A 325 -4.11 23.80 8.82
N ASP A 326 -4.31 24.77 7.93
CA ASP A 326 -5.25 25.87 8.13
C ASP A 326 -6.47 25.66 7.24
N ALA A 327 -7.52 25.07 7.83
CA ALA A 327 -8.77 24.79 7.14
C ALA A 327 -9.54 26.05 6.73
N LEU A 328 -9.31 27.19 7.38
CA LEU A 328 -9.96 28.45 7.01
C LEU A 328 -9.34 29.05 5.75
N GLN A 329 -8.02 28.93 5.61
CA GLN A 329 -7.30 29.38 4.42
C GLN A 329 -7.24 28.31 3.31
N GLY A 330 -7.48 27.04 3.64
CA GLY A 330 -7.33 25.92 2.71
C GLY A 330 -5.87 25.68 2.37
N THR A 331 -5.02 25.58 3.40
CA THR A 331 -3.57 25.45 3.20
C THR A 331 -2.96 24.39 4.10
N TYR A 332 -2.01 23.65 3.52
CA TYR A 332 -1.09 22.77 4.23
C TYR A 332 0.31 23.38 4.19
N THR A 333 0.96 23.59 5.32
CA THR A 333 2.30 24.19 5.40
C THR A 333 3.29 23.19 6.01
N ILE A 334 4.47 23.05 5.43
CA ILE A 334 5.60 22.29 5.99
C ILE A 334 6.70 23.27 6.39
N THR A 335 7.25 23.11 7.59
CA THR A 335 8.43 23.85 8.08
C THR A 335 9.62 22.89 8.15
N THR A 336 10.76 23.28 7.59
CA THR A 336 11.94 22.42 7.56
C THR A 336 12.51 22.20 8.96
N ARG A 337 12.63 20.93 9.38
CA ARG A 337 13.11 20.54 10.73
C ARG A 337 14.62 20.29 10.77
N GLU A 338 15.12 19.55 9.79
CA GLU A 338 16.50 19.06 9.69
C GLU A 338 17.06 19.37 8.30
N VAL A 339 18.38 19.56 8.24
CA VAL A 339 19.08 19.61 6.96
C VAL A 339 19.20 18.19 6.44
N CYS A 340 18.78 17.97 5.21
CA CYS A 340 18.97 16.69 4.53
C CYS A 340 19.38 16.89 3.06
N THR A 341 20.03 15.87 2.51
CA THR A 341 20.58 15.91 1.16
C THR A 341 19.59 15.42 0.10
N GLU A 342 18.50 14.76 0.52
CA GLU A 342 17.56 14.09 -0.38
C GLU A 342 16.13 14.16 0.13
N LEU A 343 15.17 14.19 -0.80
CA LEU A 343 13.74 14.23 -0.53
C LEU A 343 13.26 13.07 0.35
N THR A 344 13.88 11.89 0.24
CA THR A 344 13.53 10.71 1.05
C THR A 344 13.83 10.86 2.55
N GLN A 345 14.47 11.96 2.96
CA GLN A 345 14.67 12.34 4.36
C GLN A 345 13.81 13.56 4.76
N ALA A 346 12.91 14.02 3.90
CA ALA A 346 12.00 15.12 4.16
C ALA A 346 10.82 14.67 5.03
N VAL A 347 10.90 14.95 6.32
CA VAL A 347 9.82 14.76 7.29
C VAL A 347 8.58 15.56 6.86
N ASN A 348 7.39 15.05 7.16
CA ASN A 348 6.09 15.65 6.80
C ASN A 348 5.83 15.68 5.28
N THR A 349 6.49 14.84 4.50
CA THR A 349 6.07 14.63 3.10
C THR A 349 4.69 13.96 3.08
N LEU A 350 3.68 14.67 2.57
CA LEU A 350 2.28 14.24 2.55
C LEU A 350 1.93 13.61 1.21
N THR A 351 1.33 12.42 1.21
CA THR A 351 1.22 11.59 -0.01
C THR A 351 -0.17 11.03 -0.30
N GLN A 352 -0.48 10.87 -1.59
CA GLN A 352 -1.61 10.08 -2.12
C GLN A 352 -1.11 9.05 -3.14
N ARG A 353 -1.76 7.89 -3.20
CA ARG A 353 -1.48 6.84 -4.20
C ARG A 353 -1.68 7.38 -5.64
N MET A 354 -0.85 6.93 -6.57
CA MET A 354 -1.06 7.15 -8.01
C MET A 354 -1.97 6.08 -8.61
N SER A 355 -2.77 6.45 -9.63
CA SER A 355 -3.73 5.55 -10.28
C SER A 355 -3.24 5.04 -11.63
N TYR A 356 -3.55 3.77 -11.91
CA TYR A 356 -3.34 3.11 -13.20
C TYR A 356 -4.51 3.37 -14.17
N PRO A 357 -4.31 3.41 -15.51
CA PRO A 357 -3.02 3.41 -16.22
C PRO A 357 -2.26 4.73 -16.24
N SER A 358 -2.88 5.86 -15.91
CA SER A 358 -2.19 7.15 -15.89
C SER A 358 -2.90 8.13 -14.98
N CYS A 359 -2.15 9.01 -14.34
CA CYS A 359 -2.68 10.03 -13.44
C CYS A 359 -1.87 11.31 -13.53
N ALA A 360 -2.45 12.42 -13.09
CA ALA A 360 -1.73 13.67 -12.91
C ALA A 360 -2.13 14.34 -11.60
N ALA A 361 -1.23 15.15 -11.05
CA ALA A 361 -1.56 16.05 -9.95
C ALA A 361 -1.05 17.45 -10.21
N GLU A 362 -1.79 18.43 -9.69
CA GLU A 362 -1.41 19.84 -9.67
C GLU A 362 -1.44 20.37 -8.25
N VAL A 363 -0.55 21.30 -7.93
CA VAL A 363 -0.57 22.01 -6.64
C VAL A 363 0.01 23.41 -6.80
N THR A 364 -0.54 24.37 -6.05
CA THR A 364 0.07 25.70 -5.93
C THR A 364 0.95 25.74 -4.69
N VAL A 365 2.21 26.13 -4.86
CA VAL A 365 3.20 26.28 -3.79
C VAL A 365 3.50 27.76 -3.59
N ASP A 366 3.44 28.20 -2.34
CA ASP A 366 3.93 29.51 -1.90
C ASP A 366 5.25 29.33 -1.13
N ALA A 367 6.31 29.83 -1.76
CA ALA A 367 7.69 29.76 -1.30
C ALA A 367 8.16 31.06 -0.63
N SER A 368 7.26 31.98 -0.27
CA SER A 368 7.67 33.29 0.31
C SER A 368 8.51 33.14 1.58
N ALA A 369 8.29 32.06 2.32
CA ALA A 369 8.96 31.77 3.59
C ALA A 369 10.10 30.74 3.48
N LEU A 370 10.53 30.37 2.27
CA LEU A 370 11.73 29.57 2.08
C LEU A 370 12.99 30.32 2.53
N LYS A 371 13.92 29.59 3.13
CA LYS A 371 15.31 30.00 3.37
C LYS A 371 16.21 29.55 2.22
N GLU A 372 17.44 30.07 2.21
CA GLU A 372 18.45 29.66 1.24
C GLU A 372 18.67 28.14 1.30
N GLY A 373 18.66 27.50 0.14
CA GLY A 373 18.82 26.05 0.00
C GLY A 373 17.60 25.21 0.35
N ASP A 374 16.48 25.79 0.81
CA ASP A 374 15.23 25.02 0.93
C ASP A 374 14.71 24.65 -0.46
N VAL A 375 14.09 23.46 -0.57
CA VAL A 375 13.42 22.99 -1.78
C VAL A 375 12.02 22.52 -1.39
N ALA A 376 11.00 22.98 -2.11
CA ALA A 376 9.62 22.56 -1.91
C ALA A 376 8.87 22.34 -3.22
N GLY A 377 7.98 21.36 -3.27
CA GLY A 377 7.28 21.04 -4.50
C GLY A 377 6.41 19.79 -4.48
N LEU A 378 6.23 19.22 -5.67
CA LEU A 378 5.46 18.02 -5.94
C LEU A 378 6.38 16.92 -6.45
N CYS A 379 6.25 15.69 -5.93
CA CYS A 379 7.04 14.55 -6.37
C CYS A 379 6.20 13.33 -6.73
N ALA A 380 6.79 12.48 -7.57
CA ALA A 380 6.46 11.08 -7.75
C ALA A 380 7.36 10.27 -6.82
N LEU A 381 6.90 10.04 -5.60
CA LEU A 381 7.68 9.44 -4.53
C LEU A 381 7.83 7.92 -4.74
N GLN A 382 9.09 7.48 -4.80
CA GLN A 382 9.54 6.09 -4.68
C GLN A 382 11.02 6.11 -4.25
N GLY A 383 11.71 4.97 -4.24
CA GLY A 383 13.16 4.92 -4.00
C GLY A 383 13.97 5.64 -5.08
N CYS A 384 13.48 5.58 -6.32
CA CYS A 384 13.78 6.49 -7.41
C CYS A 384 12.64 7.50 -7.53
N TYR A 385 12.89 8.77 -7.79
CA TYR A 385 11.82 9.75 -7.82
C TYR A 385 12.07 10.83 -8.86
N ALA A 386 10.97 11.34 -9.41
CA ALA A 386 10.92 12.63 -10.08
C ALA A 386 10.26 13.64 -9.15
N ALA A 387 10.81 14.84 -9.07
CA ALA A 387 10.19 15.94 -8.36
C ALA A 387 10.34 17.23 -9.14
N VAL A 388 9.34 18.10 -9.03
CA VAL A 388 9.40 19.48 -9.51
C VAL A 388 9.18 20.40 -8.34
N GLY A 389 10.03 21.42 -8.21
CA GLY A 389 9.98 22.29 -7.05
C GLY A 389 10.60 23.65 -7.29
N ILE A 390 10.46 24.48 -6.26
CA ILE A 390 11.04 25.81 -6.15
C ILE A 390 12.07 25.79 -5.03
N THR A 391 13.22 26.42 -5.28
CA THR A 391 14.25 26.68 -4.29
C THR A 391 14.53 28.17 -4.19
N LYS A 392 15.17 28.57 -3.09
CA LYS A 392 15.72 29.90 -2.92
C LYS A 392 17.23 29.82 -2.92
N HIS A 393 17.86 30.51 -3.87
CA HIS A 393 19.30 30.49 -4.08
C HIS A 393 19.81 31.89 -4.42
N HIS A 394 20.78 32.38 -3.65
CA HIS A 394 21.33 33.73 -3.72
C HIS A 394 20.24 34.83 -3.71
N GLY A 395 19.21 34.65 -2.88
CA GLY A 395 18.10 35.58 -2.74
C GLY A 395 17.11 35.59 -3.90
N LYS A 396 17.23 34.66 -4.87
CA LYS A 396 16.31 34.50 -6.00
C LYS A 396 15.54 33.19 -5.87
N TYR A 397 14.35 33.16 -6.47
CA TYR A 397 13.58 31.94 -6.62
C TYR A 397 13.95 31.25 -7.93
N GLU A 398 14.21 29.95 -7.86
CA GLU A 398 14.55 29.11 -9.00
C GLU A 398 13.64 27.89 -9.03
N VAL A 399 13.05 27.59 -10.18
CA VAL A 399 12.30 26.35 -10.42
C VAL A 399 13.24 25.30 -11.00
N LEU A 400 13.19 24.09 -10.47
CA LEU A 400 14.02 22.98 -10.90
C LEU A 400 13.27 21.64 -10.87
N MET A 401 13.78 20.68 -11.63
CA MET A 401 13.43 19.26 -11.49
C MET A 401 14.55 18.54 -10.75
N LEU A 402 14.17 17.67 -9.80
CA LEU A 402 15.02 16.70 -9.15
C LEU A 402 14.70 15.32 -9.73
N ASP A 403 15.73 14.56 -10.06
CA ASP A 403 15.62 13.22 -10.63
C ASP A 403 16.58 12.29 -9.89
N LYS A 404 16.05 11.34 -9.12
CA LYS A 404 16.84 10.26 -8.52
C LYS A 404 16.69 9.00 -9.34
N LYS A 405 17.75 8.63 -10.07
CA LYS A 405 17.79 7.51 -11.01
C LYS A 405 17.97 6.16 -10.31
N GLU A 406 17.80 5.09 -11.08
CA GLU A 406 17.96 3.70 -10.62
C GLU A 406 19.32 3.39 -10.00
N ASP A 407 20.38 4.01 -10.51
CA ASP A 407 21.75 3.89 -9.98
C ASP A 407 21.97 4.67 -8.67
N GLY A 408 20.93 5.35 -8.17
CA GLY A 408 20.95 6.13 -6.94
C GLY A 408 21.47 7.55 -7.10
N ILE A 409 21.88 7.96 -8.31
CA ILE A 409 22.36 9.32 -8.56
C ILE A 409 21.18 10.29 -8.54
N LEU A 410 21.30 11.32 -7.70
CA LEU A 410 20.40 12.48 -7.69
C LEU A 410 20.95 13.55 -8.63
N ASP A 411 20.24 13.78 -9.73
CA ASP A 411 20.47 14.87 -10.66
C ASP A 411 19.48 16.02 -10.38
N MET A 412 19.93 17.25 -10.60
CA MET A 412 19.10 18.44 -10.57
C MET A 412 19.30 19.21 -11.87
N THR A 413 18.22 19.72 -12.46
CA THR A 413 18.32 20.63 -13.61
C THR A 413 18.96 21.94 -13.19
N GLU A 414 19.52 22.68 -14.14
CA GLU A 414 19.84 24.09 -13.92
C GLU A 414 18.57 24.85 -13.53
N GLY A 415 18.64 25.65 -12.46
CA GLY A 415 17.52 26.39 -11.93
C GLY A 415 17.03 27.46 -12.90
N THR A 416 15.73 27.48 -13.18
CA THR A 416 15.10 28.56 -13.97
C THR A 416 14.66 29.65 -13.02
N VAL A 417 15.32 30.82 -13.07
CA VAL A 417 14.97 31.97 -12.24
C VAL A 417 13.55 32.45 -12.55
N VAL A 418 12.75 32.64 -11.50
CA VAL A 418 11.39 33.16 -11.57
C VAL A 418 11.24 34.36 -10.63
N GLU A 419 10.41 35.32 -11.03
CA GLU A 419 10.15 36.53 -10.24
C GLU A 419 9.06 36.31 -9.17
N SER A 420 8.30 35.21 -9.27
CA SER A 420 7.21 34.87 -8.35
C SER A 420 7.68 33.86 -7.30
N HIS A 421 7.27 34.07 -6.05
CA HIS A 421 7.37 33.07 -4.99
C HIS A 421 6.19 32.09 -4.99
N GLN A 422 5.15 32.36 -5.77
CA GLN A 422 4.00 31.48 -5.94
C GLN A 422 4.05 30.81 -7.32
N ILE A 423 4.11 29.48 -7.32
CA ILE A 423 4.28 28.65 -8.53
C ILE A 423 3.27 27.51 -8.50
N ASP A 424 2.67 27.21 -9.65
CA ASP A 424 1.89 25.99 -9.82
C ASP A 424 2.79 24.89 -10.38
N PHE A 425 2.71 23.70 -9.80
CA PHE A 425 3.40 22.51 -10.27
C PHE A 425 2.41 21.49 -10.78
N ARG A 426 2.83 20.74 -11.82
CA ARG A 426 2.09 19.60 -12.35
C ARG A 426 3.05 18.44 -12.55
N LEU A 427 2.60 17.25 -12.17
CA LEU A 427 3.30 16.01 -12.42
C LEU A 427 2.33 15.02 -13.07
N GLU A 428 2.74 14.41 -14.17
CA GLU A 428 1.97 13.40 -14.89
C GLU A 428 2.73 12.07 -14.86
N ALA A 429 2.01 10.96 -14.69
CA ALA A 429 2.55 9.61 -14.72
C ALA A 429 1.79 8.71 -15.70
N ASP A 430 2.52 7.89 -16.46
CA ASP A 430 1.98 6.90 -17.41
C ASP A 430 2.55 5.51 -17.06
N PHE A 431 1.68 4.64 -16.58
CA PHE A 431 1.97 3.26 -16.17
C PHE A 431 1.46 2.22 -17.17
N CYS A 432 0.87 2.65 -18.28
CA CYS A 432 0.29 1.73 -19.25
C CYS A 432 1.35 0.75 -19.76
N ASN A 433 1.09 -0.55 -19.65
CA ASN A 433 2.03 -1.62 -20.02
C ASN A 433 3.43 -1.45 -19.38
N MET A 434 3.48 -1.07 -18.10
CA MET A 434 4.72 -0.82 -17.34
C MET A 434 5.65 0.22 -18.00
N LYS A 435 5.07 1.18 -18.73
CA LYS A 435 5.82 2.31 -19.30
C LYS A 435 6.49 3.13 -18.19
N ASP A 436 5.83 3.28 -17.05
CA ASP A 436 6.31 3.86 -15.80
C ASP A 436 7.08 5.17 -16.00
N GLU A 437 6.50 6.14 -16.69
CA GLU A 437 7.15 7.42 -16.98
C GLU A 437 6.50 8.58 -16.23
N ALA A 438 7.31 9.46 -15.63
CA ALA A 438 6.89 10.72 -15.04
C ALA A 438 7.34 11.93 -15.86
N ARG A 439 6.49 12.96 -15.93
CA ARG A 439 6.76 14.25 -16.58
C ARG A 439 6.43 15.40 -15.64
N CYS A 440 7.36 16.35 -15.57
CA CYS A 440 7.28 17.50 -14.68
C CYS A 440 7.00 18.79 -15.46
N TYR A 441 6.09 19.59 -14.93
CA TYR A 441 5.74 20.89 -15.48
C TYR A 441 5.61 21.92 -14.36
N TYR A 442 5.81 23.18 -14.72
CA TYR A 442 5.52 24.31 -13.84
C TYR A 442 4.79 25.40 -14.61
N ARG A 443 4.05 26.23 -13.89
CA ARG A 443 3.41 27.41 -14.43
C ARG A 443 3.64 28.57 -13.47
N VAL A 444 4.08 29.69 -14.02
CA VAL A 444 4.21 30.96 -13.30
C VAL A 444 2.94 31.77 -13.56
N ASN A 445 2.20 32.14 -12.52
CA ASN A 445 0.91 32.83 -12.61
C ASN A 445 -0.13 32.03 -13.45
N LYS A 446 -0.94 32.72 -14.28
CA LYS A 446 -1.92 32.11 -15.19
C LYS A 446 -1.38 31.90 -16.61
N GLY A 447 -0.08 31.70 -16.75
CA GLY A 447 0.58 31.43 -18.04
C GLY A 447 0.35 30.00 -18.55
N ASP A 448 1.13 29.61 -19.55
CA ASP A 448 1.12 28.23 -20.05
C ASP A 448 1.89 27.29 -19.11
N TRP A 449 1.54 26.01 -19.12
CA TRP A 449 2.35 24.96 -18.50
C TRP A 449 3.65 24.77 -19.28
N LEU A 450 4.78 24.91 -18.61
CA LEU A 450 6.11 24.76 -19.19
C LEU A 450 6.72 23.43 -18.71
N PRO A 451 7.18 22.56 -19.64
CA PRO A 451 7.89 21.35 -19.24
C PRO A 451 9.24 21.71 -18.61
N ILE A 452 9.71 20.89 -17.67
CA ILE A 452 11.03 21.03 -17.06
C ILE A 452 11.70 19.68 -16.90
N GLY A 453 13.00 19.64 -17.18
CA GLY A 453 13.83 18.44 -17.11
C GLY A 453 13.47 17.38 -18.16
N THR A 454 13.81 16.13 -17.85
CA THR A 454 13.62 14.98 -18.75
C THR A 454 12.42 14.14 -18.34
N VAL A 455 11.94 13.29 -19.26
CA VAL A 455 11.02 12.21 -18.87
C VAL A 455 11.77 11.26 -17.94
N HIS A 456 11.25 11.05 -16.74
CA HIS A 456 11.86 10.17 -15.74
C HIS A 456 11.22 8.79 -15.79
N LYS A 457 12.03 7.73 -15.75
CA LYS A 457 11.55 6.35 -15.60
C LYS A 457 11.40 6.05 -14.11
N LEU A 458 10.22 5.62 -13.70
CA LEU A 458 9.89 5.17 -12.35
C LEU A 458 10.16 3.67 -12.21
N TYR A 459 10.41 3.20 -10.97
CA TYR A 459 10.91 1.85 -10.71
C TYR A 459 10.33 1.25 -9.43
N PHE A 460 9.54 0.18 -9.57
CA PHE A 460 9.17 -0.63 -8.41
C PHE A 460 10.33 -1.50 -7.95
N LYS A 461 10.80 -1.24 -6.72
CA LYS A 461 11.94 -1.93 -6.08
C LYS A 461 11.60 -2.31 -4.64
N LEU A 462 12.33 -3.29 -4.13
CA LEU A 462 12.22 -3.74 -2.73
C LEU A 462 12.72 -2.69 -1.71
N ASP A 463 13.40 -1.64 -2.15
CA ASP A 463 13.90 -0.58 -1.26
C ASP A 463 12.76 0.20 -0.59
N HIS A 464 11.68 0.49 -1.31
CA HIS A 464 10.45 1.08 -0.78
C HIS A 464 9.31 0.07 -0.70
N PHE A 465 9.29 -0.91 -1.62
CA PHE A 465 8.29 -1.97 -1.76
C PHE A 465 6.82 -1.50 -1.76
N THR A 466 6.61 -0.33 -2.35
CA THR A 466 5.31 0.34 -2.51
C THR A 466 5.21 1.00 -3.88
N GLY A 467 3.99 1.16 -4.36
CA GLY A 467 3.66 1.89 -5.57
C GLY A 467 3.98 3.38 -5.44
N CYS A 468 4.20 4.02 -6.58
CA CYS A 468 4.51 5.43 -6.64
C CYS A 468 3.35 6.28 -6.09
N ARG A 469 3.70 7.38 -5.40
CA ARG A 469 2.73 8.29 -4.78
C ARG A 469 3.01 9.73 -5.17
N PHE A 470 1.96 10.53 -5.40
CA PHE A 470 2.14 11.97 -5.40
C PHE A 470 2.52 12.42 -3.99
N GLY A 471 3.55 13.25 -3.86
CA GLY A 471 4.02 13.76 -2.57
C GLY A 471 4.19 15.28 -2.57
N LEU A 472 3.66 15.94 -1.54
CA LEU A 472 3.94 17.33 -1.21
C LEU A 472 5.11 17.36 -0.24
N PHE A 473 6.21 17.98 -0.62
CA PHE A 473 7.46 17.92 0.15
C PHE A 473 8.08 19.29 0.36
N CYS A 474 8.80 19.45 1.47
CA CYS A 474 9.68 20.57 1.72
C CYS A 474 10.87 20.10 2.57
N TYR A 475 12.09 20.40 2.14
CA TYR A 475 13.30 20.09 2.91
C TYR A 475 14.34 21.19 2.81
N ALA A 476 15.24 21.25 3.80
CA ALA A 476 16.34 22.20 3.86
C ALA A 476 17.64 21.52 3.41
N ALA A 477 18.36 22.11 2.44
CA ALA A 477 19.71 21.67 2.09
C ALA A 477 20.82 22.42 2.88
N GLU A 478 20.51 23.61 3.41
CA GLU A 478 21.51 24.45 4.10
C GLU A 478 21.09 24.87 5.52
N GLU A 479 19.92 25.51 5.67
CA GLU A 479 19.43 26.04 6.95
C GLU A 479 17.97 25.65 7.19
N THR A 480 17.65 25.24 8.42
CA THR A 480 16.29 24.84 8.80
C THR A 480 15.41 26.02 9.20
N GLY A 481 14.10 25.77 9.29
CA GLY A 481 13.10 26.72 9.77
C GLY A 481 12.51 27.62 8.69
N GLY A 482 12.85 27.43 7.41
CA GLY A 482 12.04 27.93 6.32
C GLY A 482 10.80 27.06 6.12
N SER A 483 9.85 27.55 5.33
CA SER A 483 8.56 26.85 5.14
C SER A 483 7.94 27.11 3.78
N ALA A 484 7.19 26.12 3.31
CA ALA A 484 6.40 26.18 2.09
C ALA A 484 4.93 25.88 2.39
N CYS A 485 4.05 26.64 1.74
CA CYS A 485 2.61 26.50 1.87
C CYS A 485 2.01 25.95 0.57
N PHE A 486 1.23 24.89 0.69
CA PHE A 486 0.57 24.16 -0.39
C PHE A 486 -0.94 24.44 -0.35
N ARG A 487 -1.54 24.64 -1.52
CA ARG A 487 -2.98 24.85 -1.68
C ARG A 487 -3.47 24.27 -3.01
N ASP A 488 -4.78 24.10 -3.11
CA ASP A 488 -5.47 23.71 -4.34
C ASP A 488 -4.87 22.44 -4.99
N PHE A 489 -4.68 21.38 -4.18
CA PHE A 489 -4.21 20.10 -4.72
C PHE A 489 -5.29 19.50 -5.62
N LYS A 490 -4.97 19.31 -6.89
CA LYS A 490 -5.86 18.67 -7.85
C LYS A 490 -5.30 17.32 -8.26
N TYR A 491 -6.17 16.32 -8.28
CA TYR A 491 -5.85 14.98 -8.74
C TYR A 491 -6.70 14.68 -9.98
N TYR A 492 -6.06 14.17 -11.03
CA TYR A 492 -6.71 13.78 -12.26
C TYR A 492 -6.40 12.29 -12.50
N ASP A 493 -7.43 11.48 -12.64
CA ASP A 493 -7.32 10.09 -13.12
C ASP A 493 -7.59 10.04 -14.64
N VAL A 494 -7.39 8.89 -15.28
CA VAL A 494 -7.49 8.67 -16.74
C VAL A 494 -8.73 9.29 -17.39
N ASP A 495 -9.86 9.29 -16.71
CA ASP A 495 -11.13 9.82 -17.23
C ASP A 495 -11.16 11.37 -17.30
N GLU A 496 -10.17 12.05 -16.72
CA GLU A 496 -10.10 13.51 -16.60
C GLU A 496 -8.87 14.14 -17.30
N ILE A 497 -7.98 13.33 -17.90
CA ILE A 497 -6.72 13.80 -18.53
C ILE A 497 -6.89 14.18 -20.02
N SER A 498 -8.12 14.09 -20.57
CA SER A 498 -8.41 14.36 -22.00
C SER A 498 -8.39 15.83 -22.42
#